data_AF-A0A846P5Z8-F1
#
_entry.id   AF-A0A846P5Z8-F1
#
_cell.length_a   1.000
_cell.length_b   1.000
_cell.length_c   1.000
_cell.angle_alpha   90.00
_cell.angle_beta   90.00
_cell.angle_gamma   90.00
#
_symmetry.space_group_name_H-M   'P 1'
#
loop_
_entity.id
_entity.type
_entity.pdbx_description
1 polymer ?
#
loop_
_entity_poly.entity_id
_entity_poly.type
_entity_poly.pdbx_seq_one_letter_code
_entity_poly.pdbx_strand_id
1 'polypeptide(L)'
;MSGSMIRRNRSSSHDNVSPIIVLCVLLLLFCPPISSAAQDETIRNKIEEARSLRAEGRYDQALDMIQALFEERIESAELQKQLHNEMIFTIFLKGDTNLCEEKAKEALLIFPELNADPTYFPPQLNDLYEKLRNDLFGSVILTTRPDSCNVLFGDGFHDYSPIHRKYVKSGEYEVTIQKKGYHKKKDLIQIEPGKSVNVEISLERVGSRQVRMLRPGVELGGSFTNFDYSIEAPSLGAGERRDGIFNFTAGGFVDIRILSRIILQPGIRWLRFGESARFSVDPATLSPAPPVSDPVQPQYIERAFTDFTRTLNYLAVPVKTKALLLNNPRLFLTIGSEFGYLISAKASGVTIVETVQLDTGEVINVAETEFDRDETSSMKSINYSIDGGLGVEFPMGNHAAFIYMRYSHGLRGLVKEGQPIPDRRTREILLSAGFIF
;
A
#
# COMPACT_ATOMS: atom_id res chain seq x y z
N MET A 1 36.12 -1.69 20.86
CA MET A 1 35.17 -2.79 21.16
C MET A 1 35.64 -4.00 20.38
N SER A 2 36.25 -4.95 21.10
CA SER A 2 36.93 -6.14 20.59
C SER A 2 35.92 -7.29 20.50
N GLY A 3 35.67 -7.80 19.29
CA GLY A 3 34.78 -8.94 19.04
C GLY A 3 35.61 -10.16 18.65
N SER A 4 35.63 -11.17 19.51
CA SER A 4 36.48 -12.35 19.44
C SER A 4 36.07 -13.33 18.33
N MET A 5 37.07 -13.77 17.57
CA MET A 5 37.02 -14.91 16.66
C MET A 5 36.91 -16.21 17.46
N ILE A 6 35.79 -16.93 17.32
CA ILE A 6 35.66 -18.32 17.77
C ILE A 6 36.16 -19.25 16.66
N ARG A 7 37.40 -19.74 16.80
CA ARG A 7 37.94 -20.88 16.04
C ARG A 7 37.24 -22.15 16.50
N ARG A 8 36.48 -22.81 15.62
CA ARG A 8 36.01 -24.19 15.84
C ARG A 8 37.12 -25.17 15.46
N ASN A 9 37.60 -25.92 16.45
CA ASN A 9 38.43 -27.10 16.28
C ASN A 9 37.63 -28.18 15.54
N ARG A 10 38.12 -28.63 14.38
CA ARG A 10 37.72 -29.90 13.77
C ARG A 10 38.70 -30.95 14.27
N SER A 11 38.30 -31.78 15.24
CA SER A 11 38.96 -33.05 15.50
C SER A 11 38.35 -34.11 14.57
N SER A 12 39.09 -34.53 13.56
CA SER A 12 38.78 -35.71 12.77
C SER A 12 39.18 -36.95 13.58
N SER A 13 38.26 -37.50 14.38
CA SER A 13 38.36 -38.89 14.83
C SER A 13 37.92 -39.78 13.67
N HIS A 14 38.91 -40.33 12.95
CA HIS A 14 38.67 -41.48 12.08
C HIS A 14 38.43 -42.69 12.98
N ASP A 15 37.17 -42.91 13.35
CA ASP A 15 36.75 -44.14 13.99
C ASP A 15 36.90 -45.27 12.95
N ASN A 16 37.83 -46.19 13.20
CA ASN A 16 38.01 -47.40 12.42
C ASN A 16 36.75 -48.26 12.54
N VAL A 17 35.79 -48.08 11.62
CA VAL A 17 34.65 -48.98 11.47
C VAL A 17 35.19 -50.36 11.15
N SER A 18 34.97 -51.32 12.05
CA SER A 18 35.44 -52.69 11.89
C SER A 18 34.97 -53.27 10.56
N PRO A 19 35.86 -53.90 9.75
CA PRO A 19 35.48 -54.52 8.48
C PRO A 19 34.40 -55.61 8.64
N ILE A 20 34.23 -56.16 9.85
CA ILE A 20 33.15 -57.09 10.19
C ILE A 20 31.78 -56.38 10.18
N ILE A 21 31.70 -55.13 10.65
CA ILE A 21 30.46 -54.35 10.62
C ILE A 21 30.09 -54.01 9.18
N VAL A 22 31.07 -53.66 8.33
CA VAL A 22 30.83 -53.41 6.90
C VAL A 22 30.36 -54.69 6.19
N LEU A 23 30.93 -55.86 6.52
CA LEU A 23 30.51 -57.14 5.94
C LEU A 23 29.11 -57.58 6.41
N CYS A 24 28.75 -57.37 7.67
CA CYS A 24 27.40 -57.65 8.18
C CYS A 24 26.35 -56.70 7.60
N VAL A 25 26.67 -55.41 7.42
CA VAL A 25 25.77 -54.45 6.76
C VAL A 25 25.63 -54.77 5.27
N LEU A 26 26.71 -55.18 4.58
CA LEU A 26 26.63 -55.65 3.20
C LEU A 26 25.77 -56.93 3.10
N LEU A 27 25.94 -57.91 3.99
CA LEU A 27 25.14 -59.14 3.98
C LEU A 27 23.64 -58.88 4.22
N LEU A 28 23.30 -57.87 5.05
CA LEU A 28 21.92 -57.42 5.23
C LEU A 28 21.36 -56.67 3.99
N LEU A 29 22.21 -56.03 3.19
CA LEU A 29 21.81 -55.40 1.91
C LEU A 29 21.65 -56.40 0.77
N PHE A 30 22.20 -57.61 0.89
CA PHE A 30 22.13 -58.67 -0.13
C PHE A 30 21.16 -59.81 0.22
N CYS A 31 20.44 -59.77 1.33
CA CYS A 31 19.22 -60.57 1.46
C CYS A 31 18.20 -60.02 0.48
N PRO A 32 17.78 -60.77 -0.57
CA PRO A 32 16.67 -60.34 -1.39
C PRO A 32 15.51 -60.08 -0.43
N PRO A 33 14.82 -58.92 -0.52
CA PRO A 33 13.61 -58.72 0.26
C PRO A 33 12.74 -59.95 0.04
N ILE A 34 12.33 -60.61 1.12
CA ILE A 34 11.35 -61.69 1.05
C ILE A 34 10.25 -61.16 0.16
N SER A 35 10.08 -61.79 -1.01
CA SER A 35 9.21 -61.26 -2.05
C SER A 35 7.84 -61.01 -1.43
N SER A 36 7.38 -59.76 -1.46
CA SER A 36 6.08 -59.36 -0.90
C SER A 36 4.95 -60.26 -1.42
N ALA A 37 5.10 -60.81 -2.63
CA ALA A 37 4.18 -61.78 -3.21
C ALA A 37 4.01 -63.07 -2.39
N ALA A 38 5.06 -63.61 -1.78
CA ALA A 38 4.98 -64.84 -1.00
C ALA A 38 4.27 -64.62 0.35
N GLN A 39 4.50 -63.45 0.96
CA GLN A 39 3.78 -63.04 2.17
C GLN A 39 2.29 -62.80 1.85
N ASP A 40 2.00 -62.12 0.74
CA ASP A 40 0.63 -61.88 0.26
C ASP A 40 -0.14 -63.18 0.00
N GLU A 41 0.50 -64.18 -0.61
CA GLU A 41 -0.12 -65.50 -0.83
C GLU A 41 -0.41 -66.23 0.49
N THR A 42 0.51 -66.14 1.46
CA THR A 42 0.30 -66.72 2.81
C THR A 42 -0.89 -66.06 3.51
N ILE A 43 -1.01 -64.74 3.41
CA ILE A 43 -2.14 -63.98 3.97
C ILE A 43 -3.45 -64.39 3.28
N ARG A 44 -3.45 -64.54 1.94
CA ARG A 44 -4.63 -64.98 1.20
C ARG A 44 -5.10 -66.37 1.62
N ASN A 45 -4.17 -67.31 1.82
CA ASN A 45 -4.51 -68.65 2.29
C ASN A 45 -5.15 -68.62 3.68
N LYS A 46 -4.63 -67.79 4.60
CA LYS A 46 -5.24 -67.59 5.94
C LYS A 46 -6.62 -66.90 5.85
N ILE A 47 -6.83 -65.99 4.90
CA ILE A 47 -8.15 -65.40 4.63
C ILE A 47 -9.14 -66.48 4.17
N GLU A 48 -8.74 -67.38 3.28
CA GLU A 48 -9.58 -68.51 2.88
C GLU A 48 -9.90 -69.47 4.04
N GLU A 49 -8.93 -69.70 4.93
CA GLU A 49 -9.16 -70.47 6.16
C GLU A 49 -10.20 -69.80 7.07
N ALA A 50 -10.10 -68.48 7.28
CA ALA A 50 -11.10 -67.71 8.02
C ALA A 50 -12.49 -67.77 7.36
N ARG A 51 -12.57 -67.75 6.02
CA ARG A 51 -13.82 -67.95 5.27
C ARG A 51 -14.42 -69.32 5.52
N SER A 52 -13.60 -70.38 5.57
CA SER A 52 -14.04 -71.74 5.90
C SER A 52 -14.61 -71.81 7.32
N LEU A 53 -13.89 -71.28 8.31
CA LEU A 53 -14.36 -71.23 9.70
C LEU A 53 -15.69 -70.48 9.84
N ARG A 54 -15.86 -69.38 9.10
CA ARG A 54 -17.11 -68.63 9.02
C ARG A 54 -18.24 -69.44 8.41
N ALA A 55 -17.99 -70.20 7.35
CA ALA A 55 -18.98 -71.08 6.72
C ALA A 55 -19.44 -72.22 7.65
N GLU A 56 -18.57 -72.65 8.58
CA GLU A 56 -18.89 -73.60 9.65
C GLU A 56 -19.66 -72.97 10.84
N GLY A 57 -19.88 -71.65 10.84
CA GLY A 57 -20.50 -70.92 11.95
C GLY A 57 -19.56 -70.65 13.13
N ARG A 58 -18.25 -70.89 12.99
CA ARG A 58 -17.22 -70.66 14.02
C ARG A 58 -16.70 -69.22 13.98
N TYR A 59 -17.61 -68.26 14.16
CA TYR A 59 -17.33 -66.83 13.94
C TYR A 59 -16.21 -66.28 14.82
N ASP A 60 -16.15 -66.64 16.10
CA ASP A 60 -15.13 -66.12 17.03
C ASP A 60 -13.71 -66.49 16.59
N GLN A 61 -13.52 -67.74 16.14
CA GLN A 61 -12.20 -68.20 15.69
C GLN A 61 -11.80 -67.58 14.35
N ALA A 62 -12.76 -67.35 13.46
CA ALA A 62 -12.52 -66.61 12.24
C ALA A 62 -12.11 -65.16 12.55
N LEU A 63 -12.73 -64.51 13.55
CA LEU A 63 -12.37 -63.17 14.00
C LEU A 63 -10.98 -63.13 14.64
N ASP A 64 -10.65 -64.07 15.53
CA ASP A 64 -9.32 -64.16 16.14
C ASP A 64 -8.22 -64.30 15.08
N MET A 65 -8.47 -65.12 14.05
CA MET A 65 -7.55 -65.31 12.93
C MET A 65 -7.39 -64.04 12.09
N ILE A 66 -8.49 -63.37 11.75
CA ILE A 66 -8.48 -62.11 11.00
C ILE A 66 -7.77 -61.01 11.81
N GLN A 67 -7.97 -60.98 13.13
CA GLN A 67 -7.32 -60.03 14.00
C GLN A 67 -5.81 -60.28 14.11
N ALA A 68 -5.38 -61.54 14.22
CA ALA A 68 -3.97 -61.90 14.16
C ALA A 68 -3.31 -61.45 12.84
N LEU A 69 -4.03 -61.51 11.72
CA LEU A 69 -3.55 -61.01 10.44
C LEU A 69 -3.34 -59.48 10.42
N PHE A 70 -4.14 -58.69 11.15
CA PHE A 70 -3.91 -57.25 11.26
C PHE A 70 -2.61 -56.93 12.03
N GLU A 71 -2.19 -57.80 12.94
CA GLU A 71 -0.93 -57.66 13.68
C GLU A 71 0.29 -57.97 12.80
N GLU A 72 0.11 -58.82 11.77
CA GLU A 72 1.12 -59.17 10.77
C GLU A 72 1.32 -58.04 9.74
N ARG A 73 1.83 -56.85 10.15
CA ARG A 73 2.18 -55.67 9.30
C ARG A 73 2.03 -55.87 7.79
N ILE A 74 0.80 -55.79 7.28
CA ILE A 74 0.49 -56.00 5.87
C ILE A 74 0.83 -54.71 5.12
N GLU A 75 1.72 -54.75 4.12
CA GLU A 75 2.06 -53.53 3.35
C GLU A 75 1.07 -53.24 2.22
N SER A 76 0.38 -54.27 1.73
CA SER A 76 -0.57 -54.17 0.63
C SER A 76 -1.90 -53.55 1.08
N ALA A 77 -2.20 -52.34 0.59
CA ALA A 77 -3.46 -51.65 0.87
C ALA A 77 -4.70 -52.44 0.41
N GLU A 78 -4.60 -53.18 -0.71
CA GLU A 78 -5.69 -54.01 -1.21
C GLU A 78 -5.98 -55.19 -0.28
N LEU A 79 -4.94 -55.84 0.26
CA LEU A 79 -5.13 -56.90 1.25
C LEU A 79 -5.69 -56.36 2.57
N GLN A 80 -5.26 -55.17 3.01
CA GLN A 80 -5.84 -54.53 4.19
C GLN A 80 -7.33 -54.23 4.00
N LYS A 81 -7.74 -53.69 2.83
CA LYS A 81 -9.16 -53.49 2.48
C LYS A 81 -9.93 -54.79 2.50
N GLN A 82 -9.37 -55.85 1.90
CA GLN A 82 -9.98 -57.18 1.90
C GLN A 82 -10.15 -57.71 3.32
N LEU A 83 -9.13 -57.59 4.17
CA LEU A 83 -9.17 -58.06 5.55
C LEU A 83 -10.23 -57.32 6.39
N HIS A 84 -10.37 -56.00 6.20
CA HIS A 84 -11.46 -55.24 6.82
C HIS A 84 -12.83 -55.74 6.36
N ASN A 85 -13.03 -55.94 5.05
CA ASN A 85 -14.27 -56.49 4.51
C ASN A 85 -14.60 -57.88 5.12
N GLU A 86 -13.60 -58.76 5.25
CA GLU A 86 -13.79 -60.08 5.86
C GLU A 86 -14.15 -59.99 7.34
N MET A 87 -13.48 -59.11 8.09
CA MET A 87 -13.78 -58.88 9.51
C MET A 87 -15.22 -58.42 9.69
N ILE A 88 -15.60 -57.35 8.98
CA ILE A 88 -16.91 -56.72 9.09
C ILE A 88 -18.01 -57.70 8.65
N PHE A 89 -17.78 -58.45 7.57
CA PHE A 89 -18.73 -59.47 7.13
C PHE A 89 -18.89 -60.61 8.14
N THR A 90 -17.80 -61.04 8.79
CA THR A 90 -17.87 -62.08 9.82
C THR A 90 -18.67 -61.60 11.04
N ILE A 91 -18.49 -60.36 11.48
CA ILE A 91 -19.28 -59.75 12.57
C ILE A 91 -20.74 -59.60 12.16
N PHE A 92 -20.99 -59.19 10.91
CA PHE A 92 -22.34 -59.08 10.34
C PHE A 92 -23.09 -60.42 10.38
N LEU A 93 -22.45 -61.52 9.96
CA LEU A 93 -23.05 -62.86 10.04
C LEU A 93 -23.28 -63.35 11.48
N LYS A 94 -22.39 -62.98 12.42
CA LYS A 94 -22.57 -63.26 13.84
C LYS A 94 -23.78 -62.53 14.44
N GLY A 95 -24.29 -61.49 13.78
CA GLY A 95 -25.47 -60.73 14.20
C GLY A 95 -25.18 -59.57 15.16
N ASP A 96 -23.91 -59.24 15.39
CA ASP A 96 -23.51 -58.13 16.26
C ASP A 96 -23.46 -56.82 15.47
N THR A 97 -24.63 -56.20 15.33
CA THR A 97 -24.81 -54.98 14.51
C THR A 97 -24.00 -53.78 15.02
N ASN A 98 -23.86 -53.62 16.33
CA ASN A 98 -23.13 -52.50 16.92
C ASN A 98 -21.64 -52.61 16.63
N LEU A 99 -21.06 -53.79 16.88
CA LEU A 99 -19.64 -54.03 16.62
C LEU A 99 -19.33 -53.97 15.12
N CYS A 100 -20.25 -54.45 14.28
CA CYS A 100 -20.13 -54.35 12.83
C CYS A 100 -20.06 -52.88 12.36
N GLU A 101 -20.97 -52.03 12.87
CA GLU A 101 -20.98 -50.61 12.55
C GLU A 101 -19.70 -49.90 13.03
N GLU A 102 -19.24 -50.20 14.25
CA GLU A 102 -17.99 -49.66 14.81
C GLU A 102 -16.78 -50.02 13.93
N LYS A 103 -16.61 -51.30 13.60
CA LYS A 103 -15.50 -51.76 12.75
C LYS A 103 -15.58 -51.24 11.32
N ALA A 104 -16.79 -51.07 10.78
CA ALA A 104 -16.98 -50.42 9.50
C ALA A 104 -16.57 -48.94 9.53
N LYS A 105 -16.92 -48.20 10.59
CA LYS A 105 -16.48 -46.80 10.77
C LYS A 105 -14.96 -46.70 10.87
N GLU A 106 -14.33 -47.57 11.67
CA GLU A 106 -12.86 -47.63 11.77
C GLU A 106 -12.21 -47.87 10.40
N ALA A 107 -12.71 -48.85 9.65
CA ALA A 107 -12.18 -49.18 8.33
C ALA A 107 -12.37 -48.03 7.33
N LEU A 108 -13.52 -47.36 7.33
CA LEU A 108 -13.80 -46.22 6.45
C LEU A 108 -12.93 -44.99 6.76
N LEU A 109 -12.55 -44.78 8.02
CA LEU A 109 -11.62 -43.71 8.39
C LEU A 109 -10.21 -43.92 7.79
N ILE A 110 -9.84 -45.16 7.53
CA ILE A 110 -8.57 -45.54 6.89
C ILE A 110 -8.73 -45.59 5.36
N PHE A 111 -9.83 -46.19 4.89
CA PHE A 111 -10.16 -46.42 3.48
C PHE A 111 -11.55 -45.83 3.15
N PRO A 112 -11.64 -44.52 2.88
CA PRO A 112 -12.93 -43.88 2.62
C PRO A 112 -13.65 -44.37 1.36
N GLU A 113 -12.96 -45.08 0.47
CA GLU A 113 -13.51 -45.70 -0.74
C GLU A 113 -13.82 -47.20 -0.57
N LEU A 114 -13.72 -47.75 0.65
CA LEU A 114 -13.96 -49.17 0.91
C LEU A 114 -15.34 -49.60 0.40
N ASN A 115 -15.34 -50.68 -0.37
CA ASN A 115 -16.51 -51.35 -0.89
C ASN A 115 -16.29 -52.86 -0.83
N ALA A 116 -17.36 -53.60 -0.58
CA ALA A 116 -17.36 -55.05 -0.62
C ALA A 116 -17.71 -55.53 -2.04
N ASP A 117 -16.97 -56.53 -2.53
CA ASP A 117 -17.26 -57.13 -3.84
C ASP A 117 -18.63 -57.84 -3.79
N PRO A 118 -19.62 -57.42 -4.59
CA PRO A 118 -20.97 -58.01 -4.56
C PRO A 118 -20.99 -59.49 -4.95
N THR A 119 -19.91 -60.03 -5.51
CA THR A 119 -19.75 -61.46 -5.81
C THR A 119 -19.58 -62.30 -4.55
N TYR A 120 -18.90 -61.76 -3.54
CA TYR A 120 -18.53 -62.50 -2.32
C TYR A 120 -19.30 -62.03 -1.08
N PHE A 121 -19.85 -60.82 -1.11
CA PHE A 121 -20.47 -60.18 0.04
C PHE A 121 -21.92 -59.81 -0.25
N PRO A 122 -22.81 -59.89 0.76
CA PRO A 122 -24.20 -59.51 0.60
C PRO A 122 -24.34 -57.99 0.36
N PRO A 123 -25.32 -57.54 -0.44
CA PRO A 123 -25.48 -56.12 -0.79
C PRO A 123 -25.70 -55.20 0.43
N GLN A 124 -26.30 -55.72 1.51
CA GLN A 124 -26.54 -55.01 2.76
C GLN A 124 -25.25 -54.47 3.39
N LEU A 125 -24.10 -55.10 3.13
CA LEU A 125 -22.82 -54.63 3.61
C LEU A 125 -22.38 -53.34 2.90
N ASN A 126 -22.61 -53.24 1.59
CA ASN A 126 -22.37 -52.01 0.84
C ASN A 126 -23.37 -50.91 1.19
N ASP A 127 -24.63 -51.26 1.46
CA ASP A 127 -25.62 -50.30 1.98
C ASP A 127 -25.17 -49.71 3.34
N LEU A 128 -24.61 -50.56 4.22
CA LEU A 128 -24.01 -50.11 5.48
C LEU A 128 -22.84 -49.15 5.23
N TYR A 129 -21.93 -49.48 4.31
CA TYR A 129 -20.81 -48.60 3.96
C TYR A 129 -21.26 -47.27 3.39
N GLU A 130 -22.23 -47.25 2.47
CA GLU A 130 -22.77 -46.02 1.89
C GLU A 130 -23.45 -45.16 2.97
N LYS A 131 -24.25 -45.77 3.86
CA LYS A 131 -24.86 -45.07 5.00
C LYS A 131 -23.78 -44.41 5.86
N LEU A 132 -22.79 -45.19 6.30
CA LEU A 132 -21.71 -44.68 7.14
C LEU A 132 -20.83 -43.65 6.44
N ARG A 133 -20.62 -43.79 5.12
CA ARG A 133 -19.88 -42.79 4.34
C ARG A 133 -20.62 -41.46 4.31
N ASN A 134 -21.94 -41.47 4.17
CA ASN A 134 -22.77 -40.27 4.25
C ASN A 134 -22.81 -39.68 5.65
N ASP A 135 -22.65 -40.48 6.70
CA ASP A 135 -22.63 -40.01 8.10
C ASP A 135 -21.26 -39.47 8.53
N LEU A 136 -20.17 -39.87 7.87
CA LEU A 136 -18.79 -39.51 8.25
C LEU A 136 -18.10 -38.52 7.33
N PHE A 137 -18.48 -38.47 6.05
CA PHE A 137 -17.75 -37.72 5.04
C PHE A 137 -18.67 -36.84 4.19
N GLY A 138 -18.12 -35.75 3.68
CA GLY A 138 -18.71 -34.94 2.63
C GLY A 138 -17.82 -34.93 1.38
N SER A 139 -18.06 -33.96 0.51
CA SER A 139 -17.21 -33.67 -0.64
C SER A 139 -16.95 -32.17 -0.76
N VAL A 140 -15.82 -31.80 -1.34
CA VAL A 140 -15.45 -30.40 -1.57
C VAL A 140 -15.08 -30.20 -3.03
N ILE A 141 -15.62 -29.12 -3.61
CA ILE A 141 -15.24 -28.59 -4.91
C ILE A 141 -14.71 -27.19 -4.68
N LEU A 142 -13.41 -27.01 -4.82
CA LEU A 142 -12.73 -25.74 -4.58
C LEU A 142 -12.23 -25.16 -5.89
N THR A 143 -12.71 -23.97 -6.22
CA THR A 143 -12.31 -23.18 -7.39
C THR A 143 -11.70 -21.86 -6.94
N THR A 144 -10.79 -21.29 -7.74
CA THR A 144 -10.14 -20.03 -7.37
C THR A 144 -10.08 -19.05 -8.53
N ARG A 145 -10.06 -17.75 -8.23
CA ARG A 145 -9.74 -16.70 -9.20
C ARG A 145 -8.51 -15.92 -8.75
N PRO A 146 -7.41 -15.94 -9.51
CA PRO A 146 -7.21 -16.65 -10.79
C PRO A 146 -7.13 -18.19 -10.60
N ASP A 147 -7.28 -18.94 -11.68
CA ASP A 147 -7.19 -20.43 -11.67
C ASP A 147 -5.77 -20.92 -11.33
N SER A 148 -5.59 -22.23 -11.13
CA SER A 148 -4.27 -22.85 -10.86
C SER A 148 -3.52 -22.24 -9.68
N CYS A 149 -4.24 -21.90 -8.61
CA CYS A 149 -3.63 -21.54 -7.33
C CYS A 149 -3.15 -22.80 -6.62
N ASN A 150 -2.05 -22.67 -5.88
CA ASN A 150 -1.58 -23.68 -4.94
C ASN A 150 -2.49 -23.64 -3.70
N VAL A 151 -3.08 -24.79 -3.35
CA VAL A 151 -4.01 -24.96 -2.24
C VAL A 151 -3.42 -25.94 -1.23
N LEU A 152 -3.33 -25.47 0.02
CA LEU A 152 -3.02 -26.29 1.19
C LEU A 152 -4.32 -26.47 1.97
N PHE A 153 -4.77 -27.72 2.11
CA PHE A 153 -6.05 -28.06 2.74
C PHE A 153 -5.80 -28.87 4.01
N GLY A 154 -6.14 -28.31 5.18
CA GLY A 154 -5.99 -29.00 6.46
C GLY A 154 -4.55 -29.37 6.83
N ASP A 155 -4.37 -30.61 7.28
CA ASP A 155 -3.17 -31.16 7.94
C ASP A 155 -2.06 -31.66 7.01
N GLY A 156 -2.15 -31.39 5.70
CA GLY A 156 -1.03 -31.67 4.80
C GLY A 156 -1.39 -31.94 3.35
N PHE A 157 -2.67 -31.86 2.98
CA PHE A 157 -3.03 -32.01 1.57
C PHE A 157 -2.58 -30.79 0.76
N HIS A 158 -1.94 -31.05 -0.37
CA HIS A 158 -1.32 -30.05 -1.23
C HIS A 158 -1.69 -30.35 -2.69
N ASP A 159 -2.38 -29.43 -3.35
CA ASP A 159 -2.81 -29.60 -4.75
C ASP A 159 -3.05 -28.23 -5.44
N TYR A 160 -3.47 -28.23 -6.70
CA TYR A 160 -3.79 -27.03 -7.47
C TYR A 160 -5.28 -26.94 -7.81
N SER A 161 -5.86 -25.75 -7.71
CA SER A 161 -7.25 -25.50 -8.11
C SER A 161 -7.46 -25.65 -9.63
N PRO A 162 -8.61 -26.18 -10.10
CA PRO A 162 -9.76 -26.62 -9.32
C PRO A 162 -9.54 -27.99 -8.65
N ILE A 163 -10.01 -28.13 -7.41
CA ILE A 163 -9.92 -29.38 -6.62
C ILE A 163 -11.30 -29.99 -6.49
N HIS A 164 -11.42 -31.27 -6.81
CA HIS A 164 -12.64 -32.05 -6.67
C HIS A 164 -12.33 -33.28 -5.81
N ARG A 165 -12.71 -33.25 -4.53
CA ARG A 165 -12.39 -34.32 -3.60
C ARG A 165 -13.64 -34.89 -2.95
N LYS A 166 -13.81 -36.19 -3.11
CA LYS A 166 -14.84 -36.98 -2.43
C LYS A 166 -14.29 -37.53 -1.11
N TYR A 167 -15.22 -37.90 -0.23
CA TYR A 167 -14.94 -38.56 1.03
C TYR A 167 -13.97 -37.77 1.94
N VAL A 168 -14.18 -36.46 2.03
CA VAL A 168 -13.47 -35.64 3.02
C VAL A 168 -14.20 -35.76 4.34
N LYS A 169 -13.48 -36.12 5.41
CA LYS A 169 -14.09 -36.31 6.74
C LYS A 169 -14.84 -35.03 7.14
N SER A 170 -16.01 -35.17 7.74
CA SER A 170 -16.77 -34.01 8.20
C SER A 170 -16.01 -33.26 9.29
N GLY A 171 -16.02 -31.94 9.25
CA GLY A 171 -15.28 -31.09 10.18
C GLY A 171 -14.99 -29.71 9.62
N GLU A 172 -14.23 -28.93 10.38
CA GLU A 172 -13.74 -27.61 9.98
C GLU A 172 -12.29 -27.70 9.50
N TYR A 173 -12.00 -27.09 8.37
CA TYR A 173 -10.69 -27.12 7.72
C TYR A 173 -10.19 -25.72 7.40
N GLU A 174 -8.97 -25.39 7.86
CA GLU A 174 -8.26 -24.22 7.35
C GLU A 174 -7.73 -24.53 5.94
N VAL A 175 -8.08 -23.67 4.98
CA VAL A 175 -7.58 -23.73 3.62
C VAL A 175 -6.72 -22.51 3.34
N THR A 176 -5.50 -22.77 2.89
CA THR A 176 -4.53 -21.73 2.57
C THR A 176 -4.26 -21.74 1.06
N ILE A 177 -4.52 -20.62 0.40
CA ILE A 177 -4.39 -20.48 -1.06
C ILE A 177 -3.29 -19.49 -1.40
N GLN A 178 -2.45 -19.87 -2.34
CA GLN A 178 -1.26 -19.11 -2.73
C GLN A 178 -1.07 -19.11 -4.25
N LYS A 179 -0.71 -17.95 -4.80
CA LYS A 179 -0.24 -17.83 -6.17
C LYS A 179 0.79 -16.72 -6.29
N LYS A 180 1.82 -16.94 -7.11
CA LYS A 180 2.86 -15.93 -7.37
C LYS A 180 2.23 -14.64 -7.91
N GLY A 181 2.55 -13.51 -7.29
CA GLY A 181 2.00 -12.20 -7.65
C GLY A 181 0.62 -11.90 -7.05
N TYR A 182 0.12 -12.75 -6.14
CA TYR A 182 -1.15 -12.55 -5.42
C TYR A 182 -0.93 -12.63 -3.91
N HIS A 183 -1.78 -11.94 -3.15
CA HIS A 183 -1.79 -12.03 -1.70
C HIS A 183 -2.28 -13.42 -1.29
N LYS A 184 -1.56 -14.05 -0.35
CA LYS A 184 -1.95 -15.31 0.26
C LYS A 184 -3.27 -15.11 1.02
N LYS A 185 -4.22 -16.02 0.84
CA LYS A 185 -5.50 -16.01 1.55
C LYS A 185 -5.66 -17.29 2.38
N LYS A 186 -6.23 -17.14 3.57
CA LYS A 186 -6.66 -18.23 4.45
C LYS A 186 -8.18 -18.16 4.60
N ASP A 187 -8.83 -19.31 4.60
CA ASP A 187 -10.28 -19.43 4.78
C ASP A 187 -10.59 -20.65 5.64
N LEU A 188 -11.76 -20.66 6.30
CA LEU A 188 -12.25 -21.81 7.07
C LEU A 188 -13.44 -22.41 6.33
N ILE A 189 -13.34 -23.70 6.01
CA ILE A 189 -14.39 -24.43 5.29
C ILE A 189 -14.97 -25.48 6.23
N GLN A 190 -16.29 -25.45 6.39
CA GLN A 190 -17.03 -26.46 7.13
C GLN A 190 -17.56 -27.52 6.16
N ILE A 191 -17.19 -28.77 6.38
CA ILE A 191 -17.67 -29.93 5.62
C ILE A 191 -18.69 -30.67 6.48
N GLU A 192 -19.93 -30.71 6.00
CA GLU A 192 -21.01 -31.46 6.61
C GLU A 192 -21.08 -32.89 6.04
N PRO A 193 -21.45 -33.89 6.86
CA PRO A 193 -21.66 -35.26 6.39
C PRO A 193 -22.67 -35.32 5.24
N GLY A 194 -22.36 -36.12 4.21
CA GLY A 194 -23.23 -36.41 3.06
C GLY A 194 -23.41 -35.25 2.09
N LYS A 195 -22.85 -34.06 2.36
CA LYS A 195 -23.02 -32.87 1.53
C LYS A 195 -21.81 -32.57 0.65
N SER A 196 -22.08 -31.91 -0.47
CA SER A 196 -21.04 -31.34 -1.34
C SER A 196 -20.94 -29.84 -1.11
N VAL A 197 -19.74 -29.37 -0.77
CA VAL A 197 -19.46 -27.96 -0.49
C VAL A 197 -18.72 -27.36 -1.69
N ASN A 198 -19.35 -26.37 -2.33
CA ASN A 198 -18.76 -25.61 -3.42
C ASN A 198 -18.14 -24.32 -2.88
N VAL A 199 -16.83 -24.19 -2.97
CA VAL A 199 -16.08 -23.03 -2.47
C VAL A 199 -15.40 -22.32 -3.63
N GLU A 200 -15.69 -21.02 -3.78
CA GLU A 200 -15.04 -20.16 -4.76
C GLU A 200 -14.23 -19.07 -4.04
N ILE A 201 -12.91 -19.07 -4.23
CA ILE A 201 -12.01 -18.13 -3.55
C ILE A 201 -11.27 -17.24 -4.55
N SER A 202 -11.47 -15.93 -4.45
CA SER A 202 -10.72 -14.94 -5.23
C SER A 202 -9.50 -14.41 -4.46
N LEU A 203 -8.36 -14.31 -5.12
CA LEU A 203 -7.13 -13.69 -4.62
C LEU A 203 -6.94 -12.29 -5.19
N GLU A 204 -6.39 -11.39 -4.37
CA GLU A 204 -6.02 -10.05 -4.80
C GLU A 204 -4.58 -10.03 -5.34
N ARG A 205 -4.37 -9.47 -6.53
CA ARG A 205 -3.03 -9.38 -7.13
C ARG A 205 -2.18 -8.36 -6.37
N VAL A 206 -0.98 -8.76 -5.98
CA VAL A 206 0.01 -7.88 -5.36
C VAL A 206 0.35 -6.78 -6.37
N GLY A 207 -0.05 -5.54 -6.07
CA GLY A 207 0.18 -4.39 -6.94
C GLY A 207 -0.94 -4.06 -7.92
N SER A 208 -2.10 -4.74 -7.90
CA SER A 208 -3.28 -4.32 -8.68
C SER A 208 -4.22 -3.37 -7.93
N ARG A 209 -3.74 -2.67 -6.90
CA ARG A 209 -4.37 -1.39 -6.59
C ARG A 209 -4.16 -0.60 -7.87
N GLN A 210 -5.19 -0.47 -8.70
CA GLN A 210 -5.19 0.43 -9.84
C GLN A 210 -4.71 1.74 -9.24
N VAL A 211 -3.43 2.02 -9.42
CA VAL A 211 -2.91 3.34 -9.19
C VAL A 211 -3.65 4.09 -10.27
N ARG A 212 -4.76 4.75 -9.89
CA ARG A 212 -5.36 5.77 -10.73
C ARG A 212 -4.19 6.67 -11.08
N MET A 213 -3.74 6.51 -12.32
CA MET A 213 -2.49 7.12 -12.77
C MET A 213 -2.61 8.63 -12.65
N LEU A 214 -3.85 9.13 -12.71
CA LEU A 214 -4.26 10.52 -12.60
C LEU A 214 -5.14 10.70 -11.37
N ARG A 215 -4.81 11.68 -10.53
CA ARG A 215 -5.68 12.17 -9.45
C ARG A 215 -5.86 13.68 -9.60
N PRO A 216 -6.99 14.16 -10.15
CA PRO A 216 -7.23 15.60 -10.24
C PRO A 216 -7.39 16.17 -8.83
N GLY A 217 -6.98 17.43 -8.65
CA GLY A 217 -7.08 18.11 -7.37
C GLY A 217 -7.29 19.61 -7.51
N VAL A 218 -7.72 20.21 -6.41
CA VAL A 218 -7.91 21.66 -6.27
C VAL A 218 -7.16 22.15 -5.05
N GLU A 219 -6.59 23.36 -5.13
CA GLU A 219 -5.85 24.00 -4.05
C GLU A 219 -6.34 25.44 -3.84
N LEU A 220 -6.49 25.83 -2.57
CA LEU A 220 -6.73 27.20 -2.14
C LEU A 220 -5.66 27.57 -1.10
N GLY A 221 -5.11 28.77 -1.18
CA GLY A 221 -4.03 29.16 -0.29
C GLY A 221 -3.94 30.65 -0.03
N GLY A 222 -3.39 30.98 1.13
CA GLY A 222 -2.97 32.32 1.48
C GLY A 222 -1.45 32.44 1.32
N SER A 223 -0.98 33.52 0.69
CA SER A 223 0.45 33.77 0.53
C SER A 223 0.90 35.11 1.07
N PHE A 224 2.11 35.12 1.63
CA PHE A 224 2.84 36.32 1.98
C PHE A 224 3.89 36.55 0.92
N THR A 225 3.79 37.68 0.22
CA THR A 225 4.69 38.01 -0.89
C THR A 225 5.56 39.20 -0.54
N ASN A 226 6.80 39.15 -0.99
CA ASN A 226 7.72 40.28 -0.94
C ASN A 226 8.54 40.33 -2.25
N PHE A 227 8.98 41.51 -2.64
CA PHE A 227 9.88 41.67 -3.78
C PHE A 227 11.31 41.85 -3.27
N ASP A 228 12.22 41.09 -3.86
CA ASP A 228 13.65 41.20 -3.62
C ASP A 228 14.26 42.18 -4.62
N TYR A 229 15.14 43.04 -4.13
CA TYR A 229 15.75 44.11 -4.92
C TYR A 229 17.24 43.79 -5.05
N SER A 230 17.70 43.60 -6.29
CA SER A 230 19.07 43.14 -6.53
C SER A 230 20.08 44.28 -6.76
N ILE A 231 19.81 45.50 -6.30
CA ILE A 231 20.69 46.65 -6.56
C ILE A 231 20.79 47.51 -5.29
N GLU A 232 22.03 47.88 -4.95
CA GLU A 232 22.38 49.02 -4.11
C GLU A 232 21.73 50.27 -4.71
N ALA A 233 20.47 50.53 -4.39
CA ALA A 233 19.87 51.80 -4.72
C ALA A 233 20.77 52.87 -4.09
N PRO A 234 21.28 53.85 -4.85
CA PRO A 234 22.07 54.93 -4.27
C PRO A 234 21.25 55.50 -3.11
N SER A 235 21.85 55.47 -1.91
CA SER A 235 21.21 55.79 -0.65
C SER A 235 20.65 57.21 -0.72
N LEU A 236 19.40 57.36 -1.15
CA LEU A 236 18.68 58.63 -1.26
C LEU A 236 18.32 59.19 0.14
N GLY A 237 19.05 58.82 1.20
CA GLY A 237 18.76 59.20 2.59
C GLY A 237 17.42 58.69 3.14
N ALA A 238 16.63 58.01 2.31
CA ALA A 238 15.25 57.62 2.57
C ALA A 238 15.17 56.34 3.40
N GLY A 239 14.50 56.40 4.56
CA GLY A 239 14.03 55.21 5.26
C GLY A 239 12.90 54.54 4.47
N GLU A 240 13.13 53.32 3.98
CA GLU A 240 12.13 52.52 3.29
C GLU A 240 11.59 51.43 4.22
N ARG A 241 10.30 51.52 4.57
CA ARG A 241 9.59 50.45 5.29
C ARG A 241 8.77 49.65 4.28
N ARG A 242 8.97 48.33 4.28
CA ARG A 242 8.28 47.39 3.39
C ARG A 242 7.47 46.40 4.21
N ASP A 243 6.20 46.32 3.88
CA ASP A 243 5.29 45.36 4.50
C ASP A 243 4.79 44.41 3.40
N GLY A 244 4.98 43.11 3.63
CA GLY A 244 4.45 42.08 2.74
C GLY A 244 2.93 42.08 2.80
N ILE A 245 2.28 41.90 1.65
CA ILE A 245 0.82 41.81 1.59
C ILE A 245 0.40 40.33 1.64
N PHE A 246 -0.65 40.05 2.43
CA PHE A 246 -1.33 38.77 2.39
C PHE A 246 -2.23 38.68 1.16
N ASN A 247 -2.04 37.63 0.37
CA ASN A 247 -2.74 37.40 -0.88
C ASN A 247 -3.48 36.06 -0.88
N PHE A 248 -4.48 35.93 -1.74
CA PHE A 248 -5.22 34.69 -1.96
C PHE A 248 -4.84 34.07 -3.30
N THR A 249 -4.76 32.74 -3.30
CA THR A 249 -4.42 31.93 -4.47
C THR A 249 -5.41 30.78 -4.61
N ALA A 250 -5.74 30.42 -5.85
CA ALA A 250 -6.65 29.32 -6.17
C ALA A 250 -6.21 28.64 -7.46
N GLY A 251 -6.24 27.31 -7.48
CA GLY A 251 -5.77 26.54 -8.63
C GLY A 251 -6.28 25.11 -8.67
N GLY A 252 -6.02 24.46 -9.80
CA GLY A 252 -6.26 23.04 -10.03
C GLY A 252 -4.98 22.35 -10.51
N PHE A 253 -4.86 21.06 -10.21
CA PHE A 253 -3.71 20.25 -10.61
C PHE A 253 -4.11 18.81 -10.90
N VAL A 254 -3.19 18.05 -11.49
CA VAL A 254 -3.36 16.61 -11.70
C VAL A 254 -2.13 15.88 -11.17
N ASP A 255 -2.30 14.99 -10.21
CA ASP A 255 -1.24 14.09 -9.74
C ASP A 255 -1.10 12.91 -10.70
N ILE A 256 0.02 12.88 -11.42
CA ILE A 256 0.41 11.80 -12.34
C ILE A 256 1.42 10.91 -11.63
N ARG A 257 1.03 9.70 -11.22
CA ARG A 257 1.95 8.82 -10.48
C ARG A 257 2.94 8.14 -11.45
N ILE A 258 4.22 8.49 -11.33
CA ILE A 258 5.32 7.89 -12.12
C ILE A 258 5.83 6.62 -11.43
N LEU A 259 6.11 6.71 -10.12
CA LEU A 259 6.57 5.61 -9.28
C LEU A 259 5.68 5.50 -8.04
N SER A 260 5.81 4.41 -7.27
CA SER A 260 5.03 4.22 -6.03
C SER A 260 5.11 5.41 -5.07
N ARG A 261 6.24 6.13 -5.06
CA ARG A 261 6.51 7.31 -4.22
C ARG A 261 6.79 8.61 -4.97
N ILE A 262 6.81 8.61 -6.31
CA ILE A 262 7.11 9.82 -7.11
C ILE A 262 5.92 10.16 -8.00
N ILE A 263 5.47 11.40 -7.90
CA ILE A 263 4.30 11.94 -8.58
C ILE A 263 4.73 13.21 -9.33
N LEU A 264 4.33 13.35 -10.59
CA LEU A 264 4.43 14.59 -11.35
C LEU A 264 3.10 15.35 -11.22
N GLN A 265 3.15 16.64 -10.93
CA GLN A 265 1.99 17.47 -10.61
C GLN A 265 2.02 18.76 -11.46
N PRO A 266 1.56 18.71 -12.73
CA PRO A 266 1.21 19.91 -13.47
C PRO A 266 -0.08 20.54 -12.91
N GLY A 267 -0.17 21.87 -12.98
CA GLY A 267 -1.38 22.59 -12.59
C GLY A 267 -1.56 23.93 -13.28
N ILE A 268 -2.64 24.61 -12.91
CA ILE A 268 -2.96 25.99 -13.29
C ILE A 268 -3.43 26.73 -12.04
N ARG A 269 -2.97 27.97 -11.85
CA ARG A 269 -3.29 28.73 -10.64
C ARG A 269 -3.36 30.23 -10.90
N TRP A 270 -4.29 30.89 -10.23
CA TRP A 270 -4.32 32.34 -10.08
C TRP A 270 -3.43 32.79 -8.92
N LEU A 271 -2.51 33.70 -9.19
CA LEU A 271 -1.57 34.28 -8.23
C LEU A 271 -1.74 35.78 -8.16
N ARG A 272 -1.73 36.32 -6.95
CA ARG A 272 -1.61 37.75 -6.71
C ARG A 272 -0.35 37.99 -5.88
N PHE A 273 0.58 38.77 -6.42
CA PHE A 273 1.70 39.31 -5.67
C PHE A 273 1.37 40.73 -5.25
N GLY A 274 1.70 41.09 -4.02
CA GLY A 274 1.50 42.42 -3.49
C GLY A 274 2.68 42.88 -2.65
N GLU A 275 2.99 44.18 -2.73
CA GLU A 275 3.82 44.89 -1.76
C GLU A 275 3.14 46.17 -1.35
N SER A 276 3.34 46.55 -0.09
CA SER A 276 3.10 47.90 0.39
C SER A 276 4.44 48.46 0.82
N ALA A 277 4.75 49.67 0.39
CA ALA A 277 5.96 50.34 0.84
C ALA A 277 5.72 51.83 1.06
N ARG A 278 6.43 52.37 2.05
CA ARG A 278 6.49 53.79 2.36
C ARG A 278 7.85 54.33 1.94
N PHE A 279 7.86 55.23 0.99
CA PHE A 279 9.05 55.99 0.61
C PHE A 279 9.03 57.34 1.31
N SER A 280 10.02 57.64 2.14
CA SER A 280 10.20 58.97 2.72
C SER A 280 11.25 59.72 1.91
N VAL A 281 10.94 60.89 1.38
CA VAL A 281 11.92 61.73 0.68
C VAL A 281 12.55 62.67 1.71
N ASP A 282 13.88 62.70 1.75
CA ASP A 282 14.60 63.67 2.57
C ASP A 282 14.28 65.08 2.04
N PRO A 283 13.68 65.97 2.86
CA PRO A 283 13.34 67.32 2.43
C PRO A 283 14.53 68.11 1.88
N ALA A 284 15.76 67.81 2.32
CA ALA A 284 16.98 68.46 1.83
C ALA A 284 17.25 68.17 0.34
N THR A 285 16.67 67.11 -0.23
CA THR A 285 16.79 66.76 -1.65
C THR A 285 15.75 67.44 -2.53
N LEU A 286 14.70 68.00 -1.93
CA LEU A 286 13.70 68.77 -2.66
C LEU A 286 14.29 70.16 -2.92
N SER A 287 14.42 70.53 -4.20
CA SER A 287 14.95 71.84 -4.59
C SER A 287 14.16 72.95 -3.88
N PRO A 288 14.82 73.97 -3.30
CA PRO A 288 14.13 75.02 -2.56
C PRO A 288 13.04 75.63 -3.44
N ALA A 289 11.83 75.75 -2.89
CA ALA A 289 10.71 76.33 -3.61
C ALA A 289 11.12 77.68 -4.22
N PRO A 290 10.73 77.98 -5.47
CA PRO A 290 11.04 79.26 -6.09
C PRO A 290 10.57 80.40 -5.17
N PRO A 291 11.36 81.48 -5.03
CA PRO A 291 11.02 82.57 -4.12
C PRO A 291 9.66 83.17 -4.52
N VAL A 292 8.69 83.05 -3.63
CA VAL A 292 7.36 83.67 -3.79
C VAL A 292 7.53 85.18 -3.57
N SER A 293 6.96 85.99 -4.48
CA SER A 293 7.14 87.45 -4.52
C SER A 293 6.39 88.24 -3.43
N ASP A 294 5.81 87.56 -2.45
CA ASP A 294 5.09 88.16 -1.32
C ASP A 294 5.79 87.82 0.01
N PRO A 295 5.72 88.69 1.04
CA PRO A 295 6.28 88.46 2.38
C PRO A 295 5.44 87.44 3.16
N VAL A 296 5.22 86.26 2.58
CA VAL A 296 4.68 85.09 3.26
C VAL A 296 5.83 84.49 4.07
N GLN A 297 5.57 84.24 5.36
CA GLN A 297 6.55 83.65 6.26
C GLN A 297 7.19 82.39 5.66
N PRO A 298 8.48 82.14 5.94
CA PRO A 298 9.18 81.01 5.35
C PRO A 298 8.50 79.70 5.79
N GLN A 299 8.15 78.90 4.80
CA GLN A 299 7.63 77.55 4.97
C GLN A 299 8.67 76.57 4.47
N TYR A 300 8.84 75.43 5.16
CA TYR A 300 9.67 74.34 4.68
C TYR A 300 8.90 73.03 4.73
N ILE A 301 9.26 72.12 3.83
CA ILE A 301 8.72 70.76 3.81
C ILE A 301 9.37 70.03 4.99
N GLU A 302 8.60 69.64 5.99
CA GLU A 302 9.15 68.84 7.10
C GLU A 302 9.26 67.37 6.67
N ARG A 303 8.24 66.87 5.98
CA ARG A 303 8.16 65.47 5.55
C ARG A 303 7.43 65.35 4.23
N ALA A 304 7.98 64.56 3.34
CA ALA A 304 7.28 64.09 2.15
C ALA A 304 7.39 62.57 2.13
N PHE A 305 6.27 61.87 2.18
CA PHE A 305 6.27 60.42 2.03
C PHE A 305 5.20 59.95 1.06
N THR A 306 5.46 58.82 0.42
CA THR A 306 4.52 58.15 -0.47
C THR A 306 4.27 56.75 0.04
N ASP A 307 3.03 56.51 0.45
CA ASP A 307 2.53 55.17 0.71
C ASP A 307 1.98 54.63 -0.60
N PHE A 308 2.53 53.52 -1.07
CA PHE A 308 2.00 52.88 -2.26
C PHE A 308 1.85 51.37 -2.06
N THR A 309 0.82 50.85 -2.70
CA THR A 309 0.51 49.44 -2.82
C THR A 309 0.62 49.06 -4.29
N ARG A 310 1.44 48.06 -4.58
CA ARG A 310 1.56 47.48 -5.91
C ARG A 310 1.01 46.07 -5.89
N THR A 311 0.19 45.74 -6.88
CA THR A 311 -0.42 44.41 -7.04
C THR A 311 -0.21 43.88 -8.44
N LEU A 312 0.26 42.63 -8.54
CA LEU A 312 0.50 41.93 -9.80
C LEU A 312 -0.33 40.66 -9.81
N ASN A 313 -1.18 40.49 -10.82
CA ASN A 313 -1.99 39.28 -11.00
C ASN A 313 -1.40 38.42 -12.11
N TYR A 314 -1.17 37.15 -11.83
CA TYR A 314 -0.62 36.17 -12.76
C TYR A 314 -1.54 34.96 -12.90
N LEU A 315 -1.61 34.44 -14.12
CA LEU A 315 -2.03 33.06 -14.38
C LEU A 315 -0.78 32.20 -14.47
N ALA A 316 -0.60 31.27 -13.54
CA ALA A 316 0.61 30.47 -13.42
C ALA A 316 0.37 28.99 -13.73
N VAL A 317 1.38 28.37 -14.32
CA VAL A 317 1.43 26.93 -14.65
C VAL A 317 2.59 26.31 -13.88
N PRO A 318 2.35 25.79 -12.66
CA PRO A 318 3.35 25.02 -11.94
C PRO A 318 3.53 23.62 -12.53
N VAL A 319 4.78 23.16 -12.60
CA VAL A 319 5.14 21.78 -12.92
C VAL A 319 6.02 21.25 -11.78
N LYS A 320 5.40 20.49 -10.88
CA LYS A 320 6.02 20.03 -9.62
C LYS A 320 6.32 18.53 -9.67
N THR A 321 7.41 18.11 -9.04
CA THR A 321 7.66 16.72 -8.66
C THR A 321 7.39 16.57 -7.17
N LYS A 322 6.57 15.60 -6.81
CA LYS A 322 6.13 15.30 -5.45
C LYS A 322 6.66 13.92 -5.03
N ALA A 323 7.42 13.88 -3.94
CA ALA A 323 7.99 12.68 -3.35
C ALA A 323 7.30 12.34 -2.02
N LEU A 324 6.75 11.13 -1.90
CA LEU A 324 6.15 10.64 -0.66
C LEU A 324 7.25 10.14 0.28
N LEU A 325 7.42 10.84 1.41
CA LEU A 325 8.44 10.54 2.43
C LEU A 325 7.97 9.45 3.40
N LEU A 326 6.72 9.54 3.85
CA LEU A 326 6.09 8.59 4.79
C LEU A 326 4.72 8.13 4.25
N ASN A 327 4.28 6.94 4.65
CA ASN A 327 2.98 6.38 4.23
C ASN A 327 1.86 6.63 5.25
N ASN A 328 2.19 6.81 6.53
CA ASN A 328 1.24 7.07 7.61
C ASN A 328 1.93 7.86 8.74
N PRO A 329 1.76 9.20 8.83
CA PRO A 329 1.00 10.07 7.93
C PRO A 329 1.64 10.15 6.52
N ARG A 330 0.86 10.56 5.51
CA ARG A 330 1.39 10.73 4.14
C ARG A 330 2.13 12.06 3.99
N LEU A 331 3.32 12.12 4.59
CA LEU A 331 4.23 13.27 4.46
C LEU A 331 4.83 13.29 3.04
N PHE A 332 4.88 14.47 2.43
CA PHE A 332 5.45 14.64 1.10
C PHE A 332 6.32 15.90 1.00
N LEU A 333 7.26 15.85 0.07
CA LEU A 333 8.10 16.95 -0.39
C LEU A 333 7.72 17.28 -1.84
N THR A 334 7.64 18.57 -2.19
CA THR A 334 7.47 19.05 -3.56
C THR A 334 8.64 19.91 -3.98
N ILE A 335 9.10 19.76 -5.22
CA ILE A 335 10.03 20.68 -5.87
C ILE A 335 9.62 20.86 -7.32
N GLY A 336 9.68 22.08 -7.84
CA GLY A 336 9.20 22.36 -9.18
C GLY A 336 9.61 23.71 -9.72
N SER A 337 9.18 23.94 -10.95
CA SER A 337 9.27 25.22 -11.63
C SER A 337 7.87 25.75 -11.90
N GLU A 338 7.74 27.07 -11.96
CA GLU A 338 6.48 27.73 -12.20
C GLU A 338 6.62 28.86 -13.22
N PHE A 339 5.72 28.85 -14.19
CA PHE A 339 5.64 29.85 -15.26
C PHE A 339 4.40 30.71 -15.05
N GLY A 340 4.60 31.99 -14.75
CA GLY A 340 3.52 32.97 -14.59
C GLY A 340 3.38 33.86 -15.83
N TYR A 341 2.16 34.01 -16.33
CA TYR A 341 1.79 35.02 -17.31
C TYR A 341 1.05 36.18 -16.63
N LEU A 342 1.58 37.40 -16.76
CA LEU A 342 1.01 38.60 -16.16
C LEU A 342 -0.32 38.94 -16.83
N ILE A 343 -1.38 39.03 -16.03
CA ILE A 343 -2.71 39.44 -16.46
C ILE A 343 -2.91 40.93 -16.25
N SER A 344 -2.46 41.46 -15.11
CA SER A 344 -2.57 42.89 -14.80
C SER A 344 -1.54 43.30 -13.74
N ALA A 345 -1.03 44.52 -13.82
CA ALA A 345 -0.26 45.16 -12.78
C ALA A 345 -0.88 46.52 -12.43
N LYS A 346 -1.12 46.79 -11.15
CA LYS A 346 -1.65 48.06 -10.67
C LYS A 346 -0.79 48.60 -9.54
N ALA A 347 -0.56 49.91 -9.54
CA ALA A 347 0.04 50.62 -8.43
C ALA A 347 -0.88 51.75 -8.00
N SER A 348 -1.25 51.75 -6.73
CA SER A 348 -2.09 52.77 -6.13
C SER A 348 -1.43 53.31 -4.86
N GLY A 349 -1.60 54.58 -4.55
CA GLY A 349 -0.97 55.15 -3.37
C GLY A 349 -1.40 56.58 -3.10
N VAL A 350 -0.90 57.10 -1.99
CA VAL A 350 -1.09 58.49 -1.56
C VAL A 350 0.28 59.09 -1.27
N THR A 351 0.57 60.21 -1.91
CA THR A 351 1.71 61.06 -1.57
C THR A 351 1.23 62.14 -0.62
N ILE A 352 1.86 62.21 0.56
CA ILE A 352 1.57 63.19 1.60
C ILE A 352 2.78 64.10 1.74
N VAL A 353 2.55 65.41 1.60
CA VAL A 353 3.56 66.45 1.81
C VAL A 353 3.12 67.32 2.97
N GLU A 354 3.85 67.24 4.07
CA GLU A 354 3.64 68.02 5.30
C GLU A 354 4.55 69.24 5.28
N THR A 355 3.93 70.42 5.32
CA THR A 355 4.63 71.72 5.39
C THR A 355 4.45 72.33 6.77
N VAL A 356 5.56 72.77 7.37
CA VAL A 356 5.59 73.29 8.74
C VAL A 356 5.98 74.76 8.77
N GLN A 357 5.38 75.50 9.69
CA GLN A 357 5.77 76.89 9.98
C GLN A 357 7.08 76.92 10.77
N LEU A 358 8.08 77.66 10.29
CA LEU A 358 9.36 77.80 10.95
C LEU A 358 9.26 78.32 12.39
N ASP A 359 8.33 79.23 12.65
CA ASP A 359 8.24 79.93 13.93
C ASP A 359 7.54 79.10 15.02
N THR A 360 6.56 78.28 14.65
CA THR A 360 5.72 77.54 15.61
C THR A 360 5.98 76.04 15.62
N GLY A 361 6.60 75.49 14.57
CA GLY A 361 6.67 74.04 14.36
C GLY A 361 5.31 73.41 14.05
N GLU A 362 4.28 74.21 13.78
CA GLU A 362 2.93 73.73 13.47
C GLU A 362 2.83 73.30 12.00
N VAL A 363 2.22 72.14 11.76
CA VAL A 363 1.90 71.65 10.41
C VAL A 363 0.78 72.51 9.85
N ILE A 364 1.10 73.35 8.86
CA ILE A 364 0.16 74.32 8.29
C ILE A 364 -0.63 73.71 7.13
N ASN A 365 0.03 72.88 6.32
CA ASN A 365 -0.56 72.31 5.12
C ASN A 365 -0.14 70.85 4.95
N VAL A 366 -1.13 70.01 4.66
CA VAL A 366 -0.96 68.63 4.25
C VAL A 366 -1.51 68.53 2.83
N ALA A 367 -0.63 68.40 1.85
CA ALA A 367 -1.04 68.13 0.47
C ALA A 367 -1.08 66.62 0.26
N GLU A 368 -2.26 66.10 -0.03
CA GLU A 368 -2.47 64.69 -0.36
C GLU A 368 -2.72 64.55 -1.85
N THR A 369 -1.94 63.70 -2.52
CA THR A 369 -2.15 63.35 -3.92
C THR A 369 -2.30 61.84 -4.05
N GLU A 370 -3.53 61.41 -4.33
CA GLU A 370 -3.81 60.02 -4.67
C GLU A 370 -3.38 59.71 -6.10
N PHE A 371 -2.89 58.51 -6.34
CA PHE A 371 -2.69 57.98 -7.68
C PHE A 371 -3.16 56.53 -7.78
N ASP A 372 -3.70 56.19 -8.94
CA ASP A 372 -3.97 54.82 -9.37
C ASP A 372 -3.48 54.68 -10.81
N ARG A 373 -2.49 53.82 -11.01
CA ARG A 373 -1.79 53.65 -12.29
C ARG A 373 -1.80 52.20 -12.71
N ASP A 374 -2.15 51.97 -13.97
CA ASP A 374 -1.91 50.70 -14.64
C ASP A 374 -0.43 50.61 -15.02
N GLU A 375 0.25 49.61 -14.46
CA GLU A 375 1.67 49.35 -14.70
C GLU A 375 1.90 48.10 -15.57
N THR A 376 0.84 47.56 -16.18
CA THR A 376 0.93 46.32 -16.98
C THR A 376 1.92 46.47 -18.12
N SER A 377 2.00 47.67 -18.73
CA SER A 377 2.91 47.95 -19.83
C SER A 377 4.38 48.09 -19.40
N SER A 378 4.67 48.43 -18.14
CA SER A 378 6.04 48.57 -17.61
C SER A 378 6.62 47.26 -17.07
N MET A 379 5.78 46.25 -16.86
CA MET A 379 6.18 44.94 -16.35
C MET A 379 6.44 43.92 -17.48
N LYS A 380 7.34 42.97 -17.23
CA LYS A 380 7.53 41.80 -18.11
C LYS A 380 6.30 40.90 -17.99
N SER A 381 5.85 40.39 -19.13
CA SER A 381 4.66 39.53 -19.19
C SER A 381 4.88 38.13 -18.63
N ILE A 382 6.15 37.70 -18.50
CA ILE A 382 6.51 36.35 -18.06
C ILE A 382 7.33 36.44 -16.78
N ASN A 383 6.89 35.72 -15.74
CA ASN A 383 7.67 35.42 -14.54
C ASN A 383 8.02 33.93 -14.52
N TYR A 384 9.25 33.61 -14.14
CA TYR A 384 9.72 32.24 -13.98
C TYR A 384 10.29 32.06 -12.58
N SER A 385 9.80 31.06 -11.85
CA SER A 385 10.23 30.77 -10.49
C SER A 385 10.57 29.30 -10.29
N ILE A 386 11.36 29.05 -9.26
CA ILE A 386 11.56 27.71 -8.68
C ILE A 386 10.85 27.70 -7.34
N ASP A 387 10.15 26.60 -7.04
CA ASP A 387 9.48 26.42 -5.77
C ASP A 387 9.79 25.07 -5.12
N GLY A 388 9.74 25.06 -3.79
CA GLY A 388 9.93 23.90 -2.95
C GLY A 388 8.98 23.96 -1.75
N GLY A 389 8.50 22.81 -1.29
CA GLY A 389 7.50 22.77 -0.24
C GLY A 389 7.36 21.42 0.45
N LEU A 390 6.72 21.43 1.61
CA LEU A 390 6.47 20.27 2.46
C LEU A 390 4.99 20.25 2.83
N GLY A 391 4.40 19.06 2.85
CA GLY A 391 2.99 18.91 3.18
C GLY A 391 2.60 17.54 3.68
N VAL A 392 1.36 17.42 4.13
CA VAL A 392 0.76 16.19 4.61
C VAL A 392 -0.53 15.93 3.84
N GLU A 393 -0.70 14.71 3.33
CA GLU A 393 -1.98 14.22 2.80
C GLU A 393 -2.73 13.41 3.88
N PHE A 394 -4.04 13.62 3.95
CA PHE A 394 -4.99 12.90 4.79
C PHE A 394 -5.87 12.02 3.88
N PRO A 395 -5.58 10.71 3.75
CA PRO A 395 -6.35 9.82 2.89
C PRO A 395 -7.79 9.63 3.42
N MET A 396 -8.77 9.75 2.53
CA MET A 396 -10.21 9.60 2.81
C MET A 396 -10.84 8.69 1.75
N GLY A 397 -10.66 7.38 1.92
CA GLY A 397 -11.09 6.38 0.93
C GLY A 397 -10.33 6.52 -0.39
N ASN A 398 -11.06 6.88 -1.46
CA ASN A 398 -10.49 7.14 -2.79
C ASN A 398 -9.97 8.56 -2.96
N HIS A 399 -10.27 9.46 -2.02
CA HIS A 399 -9.90 10.87 -2.05
C HIS A 399 -8.78 11.16 -1.03
N ALA A 400 -8.23 12.38 -1.05
CA ALA A 400 -7.36 12.87 0.01
C ALA A 400 -7.54 14.38 0.19
N ALA A 401 -7.51 14.86 1.44
CA ALA A 401 -7.27 16.26 1.74
C ALA A 401 -5.78 16.48 1.94
N PHE A 402 -5.30 17.69 1.78
CA PHE A 402 -3.91 18.00 2.10
C PHE A 402 -3.77 19.41 2.65
N ILE A 403 -2.69 19.61 3.41
CA ILE A 403 -2.19 20.92 3.83
C ILE A 403 -0.70 20.94 3.49
N TYR A 404 -0.23 22.02 2.87
CA TYR A 404 1.19 22.18 2.57
C TYR A 404 1.67 23.62 2.61
N MET A 405 2.94 23.78 2.93
CA MET A 405 3.66 25.04 2.92
C MET A 405 4.67 25.02 1.79
N ARG A 406 4.81 26.15 1.08
CA ARG A 406 5.69 26.29 -0.07
C ARG A 406 6.44 27.61 -0.04
N TYR A 407 7.68 27.57 -0.47
CA TYR A 407 8.48 28.76 -0.78
C TYR A 407 8.73 28.82 -2.29
N SER A 408 8.53 29.98 -2.90
CA SER A 408 8.83 30.24 -4.31
C SER A 408 9.77 31.43 -4.47
N HIS A 409 10.74 31.31 -5.37
CA HIS A 409 11.69 32.36 -5.71
C HIS A 409 11.72 32.59 -7.23
N GLY A 410 11.41 33.83 -7.62
CA GLY A 410 11.49 34.28 -9.01
C GLY A 410 12.95 34.38 -9.46
N LEU A 411 13.29 33.74 -10.57
CA LEU A 411 14.65 33.77 -11.13
C LEU A 411 14.90 34.98 -12.03
N ARG A 412 13.82 35.61 -12.51
CA ARG A 412 13.88 36.73 -13.44
C ARG A 412 13.33 37.99 -12.80
N GLY A 413 13.95 39.08 -13.22
CA GLY A 413 13.48 40.43 -13.03
C GLY A 413 12.12 40.72 -13.63
N LEU A 414 11.21 41.35 -12.89
CA LEU A 414 9.85 41.66 -13.34
C LEU A 414 9.74 42.93 -14.18
N VAL A 415 10.71 43.83 -14.10
CA VAL A 415 10.63 45.16 -14.74
C VAL A 415 11.26 45.10 -16.12
N LYS A 416 10.67 45.79 -17.11
CA LYS A 416 11.29 45.96 -18.45
C LYS A 416 12.55 46.83 -18.36
N GLU A 417 13.52 46.55 -19.23
CA GLU A 417 14.74 47.37 -19.31
C GLU A 417 14.40 48.83 -19.65
N GLY A 418 15.21 49.76 -19.13
CA GLY A 418 15.04 51.21 -19.33
C GLY A 418 13.97 51.87 -18.47
N GLN A 419 13.25 51.11 -17.63
CA GLN A 419 12.36 51.70 -16.62
C GLN A 419 13.18 52.20 -15.43
N PRO A 420 12.77 53.32 -14.79
CA PRO A 420 13.45 53.87 -13.61
C PRO A 420 13.24 53.02 -12.33
N ILE A 421 12.69 51.81 -12.47
CA ILE A 421 12.37 50.92 -11.37
C ILE A 421 13.48 49.86 -11.29
N PRO A 422 14.11 49.64 -10.12
CA PRO A 422 15.13 48.61 -9.96
C PRO A 422 14.58 47.25 -10.33
N ASP A 423 15.44 46.34 -10.79
CA ASP A 423 15.01 45.00 -11.14
C ASP A 423 14.55 44.24 -9.90
N ARG A 424 13.39 43.57 -10.00
CA ARG A 424 12.71 42.94 -8.85
C ARG A 424 12.46 41.48 -9.11
N ARG A 425 12.65 40.66 -8.08
CA ARG A 425 12.31 39.23 -8.10
C ARG A 425 11.21 38.93 -7.11
N THR A 426 10.26 38.07 -7.49
CA THR A 426 9.20 37.62 -6.57
C THR A 426 9.75 36.67 -5.51
N ARG A 427 9.32 36.84 -4.26
CA ARG A 427 9.44 35.82 -3.21
C ARG A 427 8.05 35.57 -2.62
N GLU A 428 7.73 34.31 -2.39
CA GLU A 428 6.43 33.90 -1.84
C GLU A 428 6.61 32.81 -0.80
N ILE A 429 5.95 32.99 0.34
CA ILE A 429 5.63 31.89 1.26
C ILE A 429 4.12 31.65 1.15
N LEU A 430 3.74 30.46 0.72
CA LEU A 430 2.35 30.05 0.50
C LEU A 430 1.98 28.96 1.50
N LEU A 431 0.86 29.13 2.19
CA LEU A 431 0.19 28.08 2.94
C LEU A 431 -1.09 27.70 2.19
N SER A 432 -1.26 26.43 1.87
CA SER A 432 -2.37 25.95 1.06
C SER A 432 -3.02 24.71 1.64
N ALA A 433 -4.33 24.59 1.40
CA ALA A 433 -5.11 23.41 1.66
C ALA A 433 -5.91 23.03 0.42
N GLY A 434 -6.24 21.75 0.28
CA GLY A 434 -6.98 21.30 -0.89
C GLY A 434 -7.44 19.85 -0.83
N PHE A 435 -8.02 19.41 -1.95
CA PHE A 435 -8.60 18.09 -2.12
C PHE A 435 -8.08 17.43 -3.41
N ILE A 436 -7.88 16.12 -3.34
CA ILE A 436 -7.48 15.23 -4.44
C ILE A 436 -8.59 14.19 -4.61
N PHE A 437 -9.12 14.05 -5.83
CA PHE A 437 -10.28 13.21 -6.14
C PHE A 437 -9.91 11.81 -6.64
#